data_AF-A0A4P7UIE9-F1
#
_entry.id   AF-A0A4P7UIE9-F1
#
_cell.length_a   1.000
_cell.length_b   1.000
_cell.length_c   1.000
_cell.angle_alpha   90.00
_cell.angle_beta   90.00
_cell.angle_gamma   90.00
#
_symmetry.space_group_name_H-M   'P 1'
#
loop_
_entity.id
_entity.type
_entity.pdbx_description
1 polymer ?
#
loop_
_entity_poly.entity_id
_entity_poly.type
_entity_poly.pdbx_seq_one_letter_code
_entity_poly.pdbx_strand_id
1 'polypeptide(L)'
;MTDPTPAPVRSLGNAFSLGLDGNVAGDPTHGLLAAQLRYVARLAAGLGETLALGRLTSVSTTGTSAVSAQISWDLGGECVLRGHVFPPLTGPLHPPAFPLVAPGTSGDEAALACLALAHEVPGLEWGVLVRRDRSVLASVGDPQLAQMPEVGVRGLGVLAGLDERYRETCVWLGFEHRTVVVSPMPKGCVVLCLTSVDTVALIGDLLRVRATLAPIDMDRVTPLAAPYRPAEQVLDEAEELDDDWAWEPDPTPLTGARFAGSVGADRPRKPREGRWFRRSQAS
;
A
#
# COMPACT_ATOMS: atom_id res chain seq x y z
N MET A 1 -29.98 27.78 -7.85
CA MET A 1 -29.51 26.92 -8.95
C MET A 1 -29.03 25.63 -8.30
N THR A 2 -29.87 24.61 -8.32
CA THR A 2 -29.61 23.30 -7.70
C THR A 2 -28.76 22.45 -8.62
N ASP A 3 -27.60 22.07 -8.11
CA ASP A 3 -26.61 21.20 -8.75
C ASP A 3 -27.23 19.81 -9.02
N PRO A 4 -27.10 19.22 -10.23
CA PRO A 4 -27.51 17.84 -10.44
C PRO A 4 -26.50 16.92 -9.74
N THR A 5 -26.83 16.48 -8.52
CA THR A 5 -26.14 15.37 -7.87
C THR A 5 -26.17 14.16 -8.81
N PRO A 6 -25.03 13.65 -9.31
CA PRO A 6 -25.05 12.47 -10.15
C PRO A 6 -25.59 11.30 -9.33
N ALA A 7 -26.76 10.81 -9.71
CA ALA A 7 -27.31 9.60 -9.14
C ALA A 7 -26.32 8.45 -9.37
N PRO A 8 -25.97 7.65 -8.34
CA PRO A 8 -25.03 6.56 -8.53
C PRO A 8 -25.64 5.55 -9.49
N VAL A 9 -25.03 5.41 -10.67
CA VAL A 9 -25.33 4.32 -11.60
C VAL A 9 -25.01 3.03 -10.87
N ARG A 10 -26.05 2.35 -10.39
CA ARG A 10 -25.97 1.03 -9.78
C ARG A 10 -25.61 0.00 -10.86
N SER A 11 -24.34 -0.09 -11.24
CA SER A 11 -23.82 -1.39 -11.63
C SER A 11 -23.85 -2.24 -10.34
N LEU A 12 -24.56 -3.37 -10.37
CA LEU A 12 -24.71 -4.24 -9.21
C LEU A 12 -23.37 -4.96 -8.95
N GLY A 13 -22.43 -4.26 -8.31
CA GLY A 13 -21.22 -4.85 -7.77
C GLY A 13 -21.57 -5.74 -6.58
N ASN A 14 -20.81 -6.81 -6.37
CA ASN A 14 -20.95 -7.70 -5.23
C ASN A 14 -20.60 -6.92 -3.96
N ALA A 15 -21.61 -6.63 -3.14
CA ALA A 15 -21.45 -5.86 -1.91
C ALA A 15 -20.73 -6.70 -0.84
N PHE A 16 -19.81 -6.08 -0.12
CA PHE A 16 -19.11 -6.70 1.00
C PHE A 16 -18.90 -5.71 2.15
N SER A 17 -18.65 -6.24 3.35
CA SER A 17 -18.36 -5.44 4.54
C SER A 17 -17.47 -6.17 5.53
N LEU A 18 -16.71 -5.41 6.31
CA LEU A 18 -15.90 -5.86 7.43
C LEU A 18 -16.30 -5.06 8.68
N GLY A 19 -16.74 -5.76 9.72
CA GLY A 19 -17.09 -5.18 11.02
C GLY A 19 -15.89 -5.01 11.96
N LEU A 20 -16.13 -4.35 13.10
CA LEU A 20 -15.13 -4.11 14.16
C LEU A 20 -14.60 -5.40 14.79
N ASP A 21 -15.47 -6.37 14.95
CA ASP A 21 -15.19 -7.72 15.44
C ASP A 21 -14.43 -8.59 14.43
N GLY A 22 -14.11 -8.05 13.25
CA GLY A 22 -13.47 -8.79 12.17
C GLY A 22 -14.43 -9.65 11.35
N ASN A 23 -15.74 -9.58 11.62
CA ASN A 23 -16.72 -10.32 10.82
C ASN A 23 -16.78 -9.78 9.39
N VAL A 24 -16.66 -10.69 8.41
CA VAL A 24 -16.73 -10.37 6.99
C VAL A 24 -18.03 -10.93 6.40
N ALA A 25 -18.72 -10.11 5.62
CA ALA A 25 -19.91 -10.51 4.88
C ALA A 25 -19.78 -10.14 3.40
N GLY A 26 -20.28 -10.98 2.50
CA GLY A 26 -20.40 -10.70 1.06
C GLY A 26 -19.09 -10.67 0.26
N ASP A 27 -17.95 -10.90 0.92
CA ASP A 27 -16.65 -10.92 0.24
C ASP A 27 -16.54 -12.12 -0.73
N PRO A 28 -16.32 -11.87 -2.04
CA PRO A 28 -16.23 -12.93 -3.05
C PRO A 28 -14.99 -13.82 -2.93
N THR A 29 -14.07 -13.48 -2.03
CA THR A 29 -12.78 -14.16 -1.82
C THR A 29 -12.68 -14.79 -0.43
N HIS A 30 -13.81 -15.08 0.21
CA HIS A 30 -13.86 -15.69 1.54
C HIS A 30 -13.12 -14.89 2.62
N GLY A 31 -13.17 -13.56 2.54
CA GLY A 31 -12.59 -12.65 3.52
C GLY A 31 -11.19 -12.13 3.20
N LEU A 32 -10.55 -12.65 2.14
CA LEU A 32 -9.20 -12.23 1.76
C LEU A 32 -9.16 -10.77 1.30
N LEU A 33 -10.11 -10.34 0.45
CA LEU A 33 -10.19 -8.96 -0.03
C LEU A 33 -10.44 -7.98 1.13
N ALA A 34 -11.35 -8.32 2.05
CA ALA A 34 -11.58 -7.52 3.24
C ALA A 34 -10.31 -7.36 4.09
N ALA A 35 -9.52 -8.42 4.26
CA ALA A 35 -8.24 -8.38 4.97
C ALA A 35 -7.19 -7.54 4.22
N GLN A 36 -7.08 -7.70 2.90
CA GLN A 36 -6.19 -6.91 2.04
C GLN A 36 -6.53 -5.41 2.13
N LEU A 37 -7.81 -5.05 2.01
CA LEU A 37 -8.24 -3.66 2.11
C LEU A 37 -8.05 -3.07 3.51
N ARG A 38 -8.22 -3.86 4.58
CA ARG A 38 -7.91 -3.41 5.95
C ARG A 38 -6.41 -3.10 6.09
N TYR A 39 -5.55 -3.95 5.53
CA TYR A 39 -4.11 -3.72 5.52
C TYR A 39 -3.74 -2.44 4.73
N VAL A 40 -4.29 -2.30 3.52
CA VAL A 40 -4.13 -1.09 2.68
C VAL A 40 -4.62 0.16 3.40
N ALA A 41 -5.79 0.10 4.05
CA ALA A 41 -6.36 1.21 4.78
C ALA A 41 -5.43 1.66 5.91
N ARG A 42 -4.80 0.73 6.63
CA ARG A 42 -3.83 1.05 7.70
C ARG A 42 -2.56 1.69 7.14
N LEU A 43 -2.02 1.17 6.03
CA LEU A 43 -0.87 1.80 5.36
C LEU A 43 -1.21 3.21 4.87
N ALA A 44 -2.39 3.38 4.28
CA ALA A 44 -2.86 4.67 3.79
C ALA A 44 -3.19 5.65 4.92
N ALA A 45 -3.67 5.20 6.07
CA ALA A 45 -3.82 6.07 7.25
C ALA A 45 -2.49 6.72 7.65
N GLY A 46 -1.39 5.94 7.66
CA GLY A 46 -0.04 6.47 7.89
C GLY A 46 0.44 7.46 6.81
N LEU A 47 -0.03 7.35 5.57
CA LEU A 47 0.20 8.39 4.55
C LEU A 47 -0.52 9.69 4.91
N GLY A 48 -1.78 9.59 5.34
CA GLY A 48 -2.58 10.75 5.75
C GLY A 48 -1.98 11.51 6.92
N GLU A 49 -1.35 10.80 7.86
CA GLU A 49 -0.62 11.39 8.99
C GLU A 49 0.65 12.12 8.52
N THR A 50 1.53 11.44 7.76
CA THR A 50 2.78 12.03 7.25
C THR A 50 2.53 13.28 6.41
N LEU A 51 1.46 13.27 5.61
CA LEU A 51 1.16 14.32 4.63
C LEU A 51 0.06 15.30 5.10
N ALA A 52 -0.43 15.15 6.33
CA ALA A 52 -1.53 15.95 6.90
C ALA A 52 -2.79 16.02 6.00
N LEU A 53 -3.19 14.89 5.39
CA LEU A 53 -4.32 14.82 4.44
C LEU A 53 -5.69 14.62 5.13
N GLY A 54 -5.69 14.47 6.45
CA GLY A 54 -6.84 14.07 7.24
C GLY A 54 -7.06 12.55 7.24
N ARG A 55 -8.24 12.10 7.64
CA ARG A 55 -8.57 10.67 7.72
C ARG A 55 -8.81 10.07 6.34
N LEU A 56 -8.42 8.82 6.16
CA LEU A 56 -8.78 8.03 4.98
C LEU A 56 -10.29 7.70 5.05
N THR A 57 -11.03 8.11 4.01
CA THR A 57 -12.48 7.94 3.90
C THR A 57 -12.87 6.90 2.86
N SER A 58 -12.03 6.66 1.86
CA SER A 58 -12.33 5.66 0.82
C SER A 58 -11.07 5.08 0.17
N VAL A 59 -11.21 3.84 -0.32
CA VAL A 59 -10.24 3.18 -1.20
C VAL A 59 -10.99 2.71 -2.43
N SER A 60 -10.52 3.09 -3.61
CA SER A 60 -11.02 2.54 -4.88
C SER A 60 -9.86 2.04 -5.73
N THR A 61 -10.12 1.13 -6.65
CA THR A 61 -9.06 0.54 -7.47
C THR A 61 -9.44 0.49 -8.95
N THR A 62 -8.42 0.54 -9.80
CA THR A 62 -8.56 0.41 -11.25
C THR A 62 -7.64 -0.71 -11.72
N GLY A 63 -8.24 -1.73 -12.30
CA GLY A 63 -7.57 -2.90 -12.87
C GLY A 63 -8.59 -3.80 -13.56
N THR A 64 -8.20 -5.03 -13.88
CA THR A 64 -9.10 -6.06 -14.40
C THR A 64 -10.35 -6.23 -13.55
N SER A 65 -10.26 -6.11 -12.22
CA SER A 65 -11.43 -5.97 -11.34
C SER A 65 -11.33 -4.67 -10.57
N ALA A 66 -12.42 -3.91 -10.50
CA ALA A 66 -12.45 -2.68 -9.70
C ALA A 66 -13.11 -2.96 -8.35
N VAL A 67 -12.60 -2.31 -7.31
CA VAL A 67 -13.21 -2.29 -5.99
C VAL A 67 -13.43 -0.86 -5.59
N SER A 68 -14.54 -0.57 -4.90
CA SER A 68 -14.73 0.69 -4.19
C SER A 68 -15.22 0.40 -2.78
N ALA A 69 -14.52 0.93 -1.79
CA ALA A 69 -14.80 0.74 -0.38
C ALA A 69 -14.79 2.08 0.35
N GLN A 70 -15.83 2.32 1.13
CA GLN A 70 -15.90 3.38 2.13
C GLN A 70 -15.27 2.88 3.42
N ILE A 71 -14.47 3.74 4.05
CA ILE A 71 -13.68 3.43 5.24
C ILE A 71 -14.11 4.35 6.36
N SER A 72 -14.31 3.75 7.53
CA SER A 72 -14.52 4.46 8.78
C SER A 72 -13.64 3.85 9.86
N TRP A 73 -13.26 4.68 10.82
CA TRP A 73 -12.35 4.32 11.90
C TRP A 73 -13.09 4.46 13.22
N ASP A 74 -12.93 3.49 14.12
CA ASP A 74 -13.41 3.64 15.49
C ASP A 74 -12.42 4.48 16.34
N LEU A 75 -12.74 4.61 17.63
CA LEU A 75 -11.90 5.33 18.58
C LEU A 75 -10.58 4.60 18.90
N GLY A 76 -10.51 3.30 18.67
CA GLY A 76 -9.32 2.47 18.86
C GLY A 76 -8.40 2.42 17.64
N GLY A 77 -8.76 3.07 16.53
CA GLY A 77 -8.02 3.01 15.27
C GLY A 77 -8.31 1.75 14.44
N GLU A 78 -9.40 1.05 14.74
CA GLU A 78 -9.85 -0.11 13.99
C GLU A 78 -10.70 0.28 12.78
N CYS A 79 -10.34 -0.31 11.64
CA CYS A 79 -10.94 -0.02 10.34
C CYS A 79 -12.20 -0.84 10.13
N VAL A 80 -13.31 -0.17 9.84
CA VAL A 80 -14.56 -0.73 9.33
C VAL A 80 -14.68 -0.32 7.87
N LEU A 81 -15.02 -1.28 7.00
CA LEU A 81 -15.21 -1.01 5.58
C LEU A 81 -16.51 -1.57 5.03
N ARG A 82 -17.05 -0.88 4.03
CA ARG A 82 -18.21 -1.31 3.24
C ARG A 82 -17.93 -0.97 1.79
N GLY A 83 -18.13 -1.92 0.90
CA GLY A 83 -17.76 -1.71 -0.49
C GLY A 83 -18.46 -2.62 -1.47
N HIS A 84 -18.08 -2.43 -2.72
CA HIS A 84 -18.55 -3.20 -3.86
C HIS A 84 -17.35 -3.66 -4.68
N VAL A 85 -17.42 -4.91 -5.14
CA VAL A 85 -16.54 -5.43 -6.19
C VAL A 85 -17.29 -5.35 -7.50
N PHE A 86 -16.74 -4.62 -8.46
CA PHE A 86 -17.30 -4.50 -9.79
C PHE A 86 -16.82 -5.65 -10.68
N PRO A 87 -17.69 -6.16 -11.56
CA PRO A 87 -17.29 -7.18 -12.52
C PRO A 87 -16.16 -6.64 -13.42
N PRO A 88 -15.33 -7.53 -13.98
CA PRO A 88 -14.27 -7.12 -14.88
C PRO A 88 -14.78 -6.29 -16.04
N LEU A 89 -14.11 -5.18 -16.32
CA LEU A 89 -14.39 -4.41 -17.53
C LEU A 89 -14.03 -5.30 -18.73
N THR A 90 -14.94 -5.41 -19.70
CA THR A 90 -14.69 -6.15 -20.94
C THR A 90 -13.65 -5.42 -21.78
N GLY A 91 -12.38 -5.80 -21.63
CA GLY A 91 -11.25 -5.37 -22.45
C GLY A 91 -10.06 -4.91 -21.61
N PRO A 92 -8.83 -5.37 -21.90
CA PRO A 92 -7.64 -4.82 -21.25
C PRO A 92 -7.55 -3.32 -21.58
N LEU A 93 -7.25 -2.51 -20.57
CA LEU A 93 -6.83 -1.13 -20.78
C LEU A 93 -5.50 -1.18 -21.54
N HIS A 94 -5.57 -1.06 -22.87
CA HIS A 94 -4.37 -1.08 -23.69
C HIS A 94 -3.56 0.20 -23.44
N PRO A 95 -2.24 0.09 -23.20
CA PRO A 95 -1.40 1.27 -23.20
C PRO A 95 -1.53 1.96 -24.57
N PRO A 96 -1.70 3.28 -24.61
CA PRO A 96 -1.74 4.00 -25.87
C PRO A 96 -0.44 3.81 -26.66
N ALA A 97 -0.58 3.74 -27.98
CA ALA A 97 0.45 3.28 -28.91
C ALA A 97 1.65 4.23 -29.10
N PHE A 98 1.65 5.41 -28.48
CA PHE A 98 2.66 6.45 -28.72
C PHE A 98 3.53 6.65 -27.47
N PRO A 99 4.85 6.38 -27.54
CA PRO A 99 5.75 6.66 -26.43
C PRO A 99 5.86 8.18 -26.23
N LEU A 100 5.90 8.60 -24.95
CA LEU A 100 5.98 10.02 -24.59
C LEU A 100 7.34 10.64 -24.96
N VAL A 101 8.39 9.82 -25.01
CA VAL A 101 9.76 10.25 -25.29
C VAL A 101 10.31 9.61 -26.55
N ALA A 102 11.24 10.32 -27.19
CA ALA A 102 11.91 9.83 -28.39
C ALA A 102 12.78 8.59 -28.07
N PRO A 103 13.02 7.71 -29.06
CA PRO A 103 13.99 6.63 -28.90
C PRO A 103 15.38 7.18 -28.54
N GLY A 104 15.98 6.66 -27.47
CA GLY A 104 17.33 7.06 -27.03
C GLY A 104 17.39 8.15 -25.95
N THR A 105 16.24 8.65 -25.46
CA THR A 105 16.17 9.55 -24.30
C THR A 105 16.77 8.87 -23.06
N SER A 106 17.49 9.66 -22.24
CA SER A 106 18.07 9.14 -20.99
C SER A 106 16.97 8.76 -19.99
N GLY A 107 17.28 7.86 -19.06
CA GLY A 107 16.31 7.45 -18.04
C GLY A 107 15.84 8.60 -17.14
N ASP A 108 16.74 9.55 -16.83
CA ASP A 108 16.44 10.74 -16.03
C ASP A 108 15.45 11.67 -16.76
N GLU A 109 15.72 11.97 -18.04
CA GLU A 109 14.83 12.78 -18.88
C GLU A 109 13.46 12.12 -19.07
N ALA A 110 13.43 10.80 -19.23
CA ALA A 110 12.17 10.09 -19.38
C ALA A 110 11.35 10.04 -18.08
N ALA A 111 12.00 9.86 -16.93
CA ALA A 111 11.34 9.94 -15.62
C ALA A 111 10.72 11.31 -15.38
N LEU A 112 11.47 12.38 -15.70
CA LEU A 112 10.98 13.76 -15.61
C LEU A 112 9.84 14.03 -16.60
N ALA A 113 9.98 13.64 -17.87
CA ALA A 113 8.94 13.83 -18.88
C ALA A 113 7.64 13.10 -18.50
N CYS A 114 7.75 11.89 -17.97
CA CYS A 114 6.60 11.12 -17.50
C CYS A 114 5.84 11.80 -16.37
N LEU A 115 6.52 12.40 -15.39
CA LEU A 115 5.86 13.17 -14.34
C LEU A 115 5.39 14.55 -14.82
N ALA A 116 6.05 15.14 -15.82
CA ALA A 116 5.60 16.38 -16.43
C ALA A 116 4.25 16.20 -17.15
N LEU A 117 4.01 15.05 -17.80
CA LEU A 117 2.69 14.72 -18.34
C LEU A 117 1.63 14.72 -17.22
N ALA A 118 1.95 14.14 -16.07
CA ALA A 118 1.05 14.14 -14.93
C ALA A 118 0.82 15.56 -14.37
N HIS A 119 1.75 16.51 -14.55
CA HIS A 119 1.59 17.89 -14.10
C HIS A 119 0.48 18.65 -14.80
N GLU A 120 0.15 18.26 -16.04
CA GLU A 120 -0.96 18.85 -16.79
C GLU A 120 -2.33 18.40 -16.26
N VAL A 121 -2.37 17.45 -15.32
CA VAL A 121 -3.60 16.97 -14.68
C VAL A 121 -4.18 18.06 -13.79
N PRO A 122 -5.41 18.54 -14.07
CA PRO A 122 -6.07 19.53 -13.25
C PRO A 122 -6.17 19.05 -11.80
N GLY A 123 -5.76 19.91 -10.87
CA GLY A 123 -5.83 19.63 -9.44
C GLY A 123 -4.64 18.86 -8.86
N LEU A 124 -3.61 18.53 -9.65
CA LEU A 124 -2.36 17.99 -9.11
C LEU A 124 -1.64 19.01 -8.24
N GLU A 125 -1.43 18.65 -6.98
CA GLU A 125 -0.56 19.38 -6.08
C GLU A 125 0.88 18.94 -6.27
N TRP A 126 1.13 17.62 -6.21
CA TRP A 126 2.45 17.05 -6.43
C TRP A 126 2.39 15.60 -6.92
N GLY A 127 3.49 15.16 -7.50
CA GLY A 127 3.68 13.78 -7.94
C GLY A 127 5.12 13.33 -7.77
N VAL A 128 5.33 12.05 -7.46
CA VAL A 128 6.66 11.44 -7.34
C VAL A 128 6.72 10.08 -8.02
N LEU A 129 7.86 9.78 -8.62
CA LEU A 129 8.20 8.47 -9.13
C LEU A 129 9.19 7.81 -8.17
N VAL A 130 8.79 6.67 -7.61
CA VAL A 130 9.56 5.95 -6.61
C VAL A 130 9.98 4.60 -7.15
N ARG A 131 11.26 4.27 -7.03
CA ARG A 131 11.81 2.96 -7.40
C ARG A 131 11.59 1.93 -6.29
N ARG A 132 11.63 0.63 -6.62
CA ARG A 132 11.47 -0.47 -5.65
C ARG A 132 12.43 -0.42 -4.46
N ASP A 133 13.62 0.16 -4.65
CA ASP A 133 14.60 0.38 -3.57
C ASP A 133 14.26 1.60 -2.69
N ARG A 134 13.06 2.18 -2.84
CA ARG A 134 12.50 3.28 -2.04
C ARG A 134 13.15 4.64 -2.33
N SER A 135 13.98 4.72 -3.36
CA SER A 135 14.56 5.97 -3.82
C SER A 135 13.55 6.76 -4.67
N VAL A 136 13.55 8.09 -4.52
CA VAL A 136 12.73 9.00 -5.34
C VAL A 136 13.54 9.34 -6.58
N LEU A 137 13.02 9.03 -7.76
CA LEU A 137 13.71 9.23 -9.03
C LEU A 137 13.36 10.56 -9.70
N ALA A 138 12.11 10.99 -9.54
CA ALA A 138 11.62 12.24 -10.11
C ALA A 138 10.47 12.77 -9.25
N SER A 139 10.26 14.09 -9.29
CA SER A 139 9.17 14.77 -8.58
C SER A 139 8.63 15.96 -9.38
N VAL A 140 7.36 16.30 -9.14
CA VAL A 140 6.70 17.50 -9.66
C VAL A 140 5.78 18.11 -8.60
N GLY A 141 5.54 19.43 -8.64
CA GLY A 141 4.58 20.11 -7.76
C GLY A 141 5.06 20.39 -6.33
N ASP A 142 6.36 20.62 -6.16
CA ASP A 142 7.00 20.99 -4.88
C ASP A 142 6.61 20.12 -3.66
N PRO A 143 6.76 18.77 -3.74
CA PRO A 143 6.53 17.92 -2.59
C PRO A 143 7.62 18.12 -1.53
N GLN A 144 7.29 17.84 -0.27
CA GLN A 144 8.28 17.78 0.82
C GLN A 144 9.21 16.57 0.62
N LEU A 145 10.31 16.77 -0.13
CA LEU A 145 11.20 15.69 -0.58
C LEU A 145 11.72 14.78 0.55
N ALA A 146 11.90 15.31 1.76
CA ALA A 146 12.34 14.53 2.92
C ALA A 146 11.35 13.42 3.33
N GLN A 147 10.04 13.63 3.10
CA GLN A 147 8.98 12.67 3.43
C GLN A 147 8.68 11.69 2.29
N MET A 148 9.08 12.01 1.06
CA MET A 148 8.71 11.24 -0.13
C MET A 148 9.22 9.80 -0.15
N PRO A 149 10.40 9.45 0.40
CA PRO A 149 10.82 8.06 0.49
C PRO A 149 9.85 7.21 1.36
N GLU A 150 9.36 7.76 2.47
CA GLU A 150 8.37 7.10 3.33
C GLU A 150 7.01 6.95 2.64
N VAL A 151 6.57 8.00 1.94
CA VAL A 151 5.37 7.97 1.07
C VAL A 151 5.49 6.88 0.01
N GLY A 152 6.66 6.78 -0.61
CA GLY A 152 6.99 5.75 -1.59
C GLY A 152 6.93 4.34 -1.02
N VAL A 153 7.50 4.11 0.18
CA VAL A 153 7.43 2.82 0.89
C VAL A 153 5.99 2.41 1.13
N ARG A 154 5.17 3.33 1.67
CA ARG A 154 3.75 3.05 1.94
C ARG A 154 2.96 2.83 0.65
N GLY A 155 3.23 3.60 -0.41
CA GLY A 155 2.63 3.41 -1.73
C GLY A 155 2.95 2.03 -2.31
N LEU A 156 4.22 1.61 -2.28
CA LEU A 156 4.64 0.26 -2.67
C LEU A 156 3.96 -0.81 -1.80
N GLY A 157 3.82 -0.57 -0.49
CA GLY A 157 3.09 -1.46 0.43
C GLY A 157 1.60 -1.58 0.11
N VAL A 158 0.94 -0.47 -0.25
CA VAL A 158 -0.46 -0.45 -0.70
C VAL A 158 -0.63 -1.32 -1.94
N LEU A 159 0.29 -1.20 -2.91
CA LEU A 159 0.29 -2.06 -4.08
C LEU A 159 0.55 -3.53 -3.67
N ALA A 160 1.58 -3.82 -2.89
CA ALA A 160 1.88 -5.19 -2.46
C ALA A 160 0.75 -5.85 -1.66
N GLY A 161 -0.06 -5.05 -0.93
CA GLY A 161 -1.17 -5.51 -0.12
C GLY A 161 -2.42 -5.94 -0.88
N LEU A 162 -2.50 -5.66 -2.19
CA LEU A 162 -3.64 -6.02 -3.03
C LEU A 162 -3.26 -7.07 -4.07
N ASP A 163 -4.20 -7.98 -4.34
CA ASP A 163 -4.11 -8.86 -5.50
C ASP A 163 -3.94 -8.03 -6.77
N GLU A 164 -3.07 -8.48 -7.68
CA GLU A 164 -2.70 -7.76 -8.90
C GLU A 164 -3.93 -7.32 -9.68
N ARG A 165 -4.95 -8.17 -9.80
CA ARG A 165 -6.19 -7.90 -10.56
C ARG A 165 -6.91 -6.63 -10.15
N TYR A 166 -6.73 -6.19 -8.91
CA TYR A 166 -7.38 -4.99 -8.38
C TYR A 166 -6.58 -3.72 -8.68
N ARG A 167 -5.26 -3.81 -8.74
CA ARG A 167 -4.34 -2.66 -8.70
C ARG A 167 -3.55 -2.45 -9.98
N GLU A 168 -3.85 -3.19 -11.04
CA GLU A 168 -3.06 -3.22 -12.29
C GLU A 168 -2.80 -1.83 -12.87
N THR A 169 -3.75 -0.90 -12.71
CA THR A 169 -3.65 0.47 -13.22
C THR A 169 -3.35 1.47 -12.11
N CYS A 170 -4.19 1.51 -11.06
CA CYS A 170 -3.95 2.37 -9.91
C CYS A 170 -4.86 2.04 -8.71
N VAL A 171 -4.48 2.56 -7.56
CA VAL A 171 -5.25 2.59 -6.31
C VAL A 171 -5.49 4.04 -5.94
N TRP A 172 -6.75 4.36 -5.65
CA TRP A 172 -7.25 5.67 -5.27
C TRP A 172 -7.50 5.67 -3.77
N LEU A 173 -6.85 6.58 -3.05
CA LEU A 173 -6.98 6.75 -1.62
C LEU A 173 -7.63 8.12 -1.38
N GLY A 174 -8.92 8.11 -1.05
CA GLY A 174 -9.66 9.32 -0.74
C GLY A 174 -9.47 9.69 0.73
N PHE A 175 -8.87 10.84 0.99
CA PHE A 175 -8.77 11.44 2.31
C PHE A 175 -9.76 12.60 2.45
N GLU A 176 -9.92 13.13 3.66
CA GLU A 176 -10.80 14.28 3.94
C GLU A 176 -10.43 15.53 3.12
N HIS A 177 -9.14 15.73 2.84
CA HIS A 177 -8.67 16.94 2.16
C HIS A 177 -8.23 16.70 0.72
N ARG A 178 -7.76 15.50 0.38
CA ARG A 178 -7.10 15.20 -0.90
C ARG A 178 -7.34 13.77 -1.34
N THR A 179 -7.05 13.50 -2.61
CA THR A 179 -6.96 12.13 -3.13
C THR A 179 -5.51 11.80 -3.45
N VAL A 180 -5.03 10.68 -2.93
CA VAL A 180 -3.72 10.13 -3.30
C VAL A 180 -3.93 8.99 -4.28
N VAL A 181 -3.20 9.01 -5.40
CA VAL A 181 -3.24 7.95 -6.41
C VAL A 181 -1.90 7.24 -6.43
N VAL A 182 -1.94 5.92 -6.30
CA VAL A 182 -0.75 5.06 -6.37
C VAL A 182 -0.88 4.15 -7.58
N SER A 183 0.06 4.25 -8.52
CA SER A 183 0.04 3.47 -9.77
C SER A 183 1.30 2.60 -9.88
N PRO A 184 1.17 1.28 -10.15
CA PRO A 184 2.32 0.41 -10.30
C PRO A 184 3.11 0.72 -11.59
N MET A 185 4.43 0.71 -11.46
CA MET A 185 5.38 0.84 -12.57
C MET A 185 6.30 -0.39 -12.63
N PRO A 186 6.91 -0.70 -13.79
CA PRO A 186 7.72 -1.92 -13.98
C PRO A 186 8.82 -2.14 -12.94
N LYS A 187 9.40 -1.07 -12.38
CA LYS A 187 10.41 -1.11 -11.30
C LYS A 187 10.08 -0.19 -10.13
N GLY A 188 8.80 0.10 -9.87
CA GLY A 188 8.43 1.05 -8.82
C GLY A 188 6.95 1.40 -8.78
N CYS A 189 6.65 2.62 -8.37
CA CYS A 189 5.31 3.21 -8.45
C CYS A 189 5.37 4.72 -8.68
N VAL A 190 4.30 5.26 -9.23
CA VAL A 190 4.01 6.69 -9.21
C VAL A 190 3.03 6.96 -8.07
N VAL A 191 3.27 8.01 -7.30
CA VAL A 191 2.36 8.53 -6.27
C VAL A 191 2.00 9.97 -6.59
N LEU A 192 0.71 10.27 -6.69
CA LEU A 192 0.18 11.60 -7.00
C LEU A 192 -0.73 12.07 -5.88
N CYS A 193 -0.71 13.37 -5.56
CA CYS A 193 -1.67 14.02 -4.67
C CYS A 193 -2.49 15.05 -5.43
N LEU A 194 -3.81 14.92 -5.34
CA LEU A 194 -4.78 15.65 -6.15
C LEU A 194 -5.85 16.30 -5.26
N THR A 195 -6.29 17.49 -5.63
CA THR A 195 -7.44 18.21 -5.04
C THR A 195 -8.76 17.89 -5.74
N SER A 196 -8.71 17.70 -7.06
CA SER A 196 -9.81 17.25 -7.91
C SER A 196 -9.25 16.30 -8.96
N VAL A 197 -10.10 15.43 -9.52
CA VAL A 197 -9.62 14.48 -10.53
C VAL A 197 -10.66 14.19 -11.60
N ASP A 198 -10.23 14.30 -12.86
CA ASP A 198 -10.83 13.54 -13.96
C ASP A 198 -10.20 12.16 -13.99
N THR A 199 -10.94 11.17 -13.48
CA THR A 199 -10.48 9.79 -13.35
C THR A 199 -10.11 9.18 -14.71
N VAL A 200 -10.83 9.50 -15.78
CA VAL A 200 -10.64 8.87 -17.10
C VAL A 200 -9.37 9.40 -17.75
N ALA A 201 -9.17 10.72 -17.74
CA ALA A 201 -7.97 11.35 -18.28
C ALA A 201 -6.71 10.84 -17.54
N LEU A 202 -6.75 10.84 -16.20
CA LEU A 202 -5.61 10.42 -15.39
C LEU A 202 -5.23 8.95 -15.61
N ILE A 203 -6.20 8.05 -15.76
CA ILE A 203 -5.94 6.65 -16.10
C ILE A 203 -5.19 6.56 -17.44
N GLY A 204 -5.63 7.31 -18.45
CA GLY A 204 -4.96 7.37 -19.75
C GLY A 204 -3.49 7.80 -19.64
N ASP A 205 -3.22 8.83 -18.84
CA ASP A 205 -1.87 9.36 -18.64
C ASP A 205 -0.98 8.40 -17.85
N LEU A 206 -1.51 7.76 -16.80
CA LEU A 206 -0.77 6.74 -16.04
C LEU A 206 -0.39 5.54 -16.91
N LEU A 207 -1.26 5.12 -17.83
CA LEU A 207 -0.95 4.06 -18.81
C LEU A 207 0.12 4.51 -19.81
N ARG A 208 0.12 5.77 -20.25
CA ARG A 208 1.20 6.35 -21.08
C ARG A 208 2.54 6.35 -20.36
N VAL A 209 2.54 6.79 -19.10
CA VAL A 209 3.73 6.81 -18.24
C VAL A 209 4.27 5.40 -18.09
N ARG A 210 3.42 4.44 -17.75
CA ARG A 210 3.81 3.03 -17.63
C ARG A 210 4.41 2.47 -18.91
N ALA A 211 3.79 2.75 -20.06
CA ALA A 211 4.28 2.29 -21.37
C ALA A 211 5.64 2.92 -21.73
N THR A 212 5.82 4.19 -21.40
CA THR A 212 7.05 4.95 -21.66
C THR A 212 8.21 4.48 -20.79
N LEU A 213 7.94 4.17 -19.52
CA LEU A 213 8.97 3.68 -18.57
C LEU A 213 9.31 2.20 -18.75
N ALA A 214 8.44 1.39 -19.39
CA ALA A 214 8.66 -0.04 -19.57
C ALA A 214 9.97 -0.45 -20.27
N PRO A 215 10.41 0.20 -21.36
CA PRO A 215 11.69 -0.13 -22.00
C PRO A 215 12.92 0.46 -21.29
N ILE A 216 12.74 1.29 -20.25
CA ILE A 216 13.81 2.06 -19.61
C ILE A 216 14.38 1.28 -18.43
N ASP A 217 15.71 1.21 -18.36
CA ASP A 217 16.40 0.63 -17.21
C ASP A 217 16.40 1.60 -16.02
N MET A 218 15.34 1.57 -15.22
CA MET A 218 15.16 2.45 -14.06
C MET A 218 16.24 2.31 -12.98
N ASP A 219 17.05 1.24 -13.01
CA ASP A 219 18.14 1.04 -12.06
C ASP A 219 19.32 1.98 -12.34
N ARG A 220 19.41 2.52 -13.56
CA ARG A 220 20.43 3.50 -13.97
C ARG A 220 20.03 4.95 -13.78
N VAL A 221 18.78 5.21 -13.39
CA VAL A 221 18.26 6.55 -13.14
C VAL A 221 18.83 7.06 -11.83
N THR A 222 19.30 8.30 -11.83
CA THR A 222 19.92 8.93 -10.67
C THR A 222 18.82 9.34 -9.68
N PRO A 223 18.85 8.86 -8.42
CA PRO A 223 17.86 9.27 -7.43
C PRO A 223 18.00 10.75 -7.05
N LEU A 224 16.87 11.45 -6.91
CA LEU A 224 16.80 12.79 -6.33
C LEU A 224 17.01 12.78 -4.82
N ALA A 225 16.61 11.70 -4.16
CA ALA A 225 16.76 11.52 -2.71
C ALA A 225 17.40 10.17 -2.41
N ALA A 226 18.19 10.13 -1.35
CA ALA A 226 18.79 8.88 -0.86
C ALA A 226 17.69 7.84 -0.54
N PRO A 227 17.99 6.54 -0.67
CA PRO A 227 17.05 5.48 -0.32
C PRO A 227 16.56 5.63 1.13
N TYR A 228 15.26 5.42 1.37
CA TYR A 228 14.71 5.46 2.72
C TYR A 228 15.39 4.44 3.64
N ARG A 229 16.00 4.93 4.73
CA ARG A 229 16.44 4.13 5.87
C ARG A 229 15.54 4.44 7.07
N PRO A 230 14.92 3.44 7.71
CA PRO A 230 14.18 3.64 8.96
C PRO A 230 15.07 4.34 10.00
N ALA A 231 14.52 5.22 10.82
CA ALA A 231 15.28 5.95 11.84
C ALA A 231 16.06 5.04 12.79
N GLU A 232 15.54 3.83 13.05
CA GLU A 232 16.21 2.80 13.86
C GLU A 232 17.54 2.32 13.25
N GLN A 233 17.68 2.31 11.92
CA GLN A 233 18.93 1.89 11.23
C GLN A 233 19.96 3.02 11.08
N VAL A 234 19.55 4.27 11.30
CA VAL A 234 20.45 5.44 11.23
C VAL A 234 21.17 5.64 12.57
N LEU A 235 20.56 5.20 13.68
CA LEU A 235 21.18 5.24 15.00
C LEU A 235 22.30 4.20 15.14
N ASP A 236 22.14 3.01 14.56
CA ASP A 236 23.17 1.96 14.56
C ASP A 236 24.46 2.39 13.82
N GLU A 237 24.37 3.17 12.74
CA GLU A 237 25.55 3.70 12.03
C GLU A 237 26.14 4.97 12.68
N ALA A 238 25.36 5.71 13.47
CA ALA A 238 25.85 6.90 14.18
C ALA A 238 26.61 6.53 15.47
N GLU A 239 26.40 5.33 16.01
CA GLU A 239 27.16 4.79 17.15
C GLU A 239 28.46 4.08 16.74
N GLU A 240 28.73 3.82 15.45
CA GLU A 240 29.99 3.21 14.98
C GLU A 240 31.16 4.20 14.78
N LEU A 241 31.07 5.43 15.29
CA LEU A 241 32.12 6.47 15.12
C LEU A 241 32.91 6.84 16.39
N ASP A 242 32.78 6.09 17.48
CA ASP A 242 33.73 6.16 18.61
C ASP A 242 33.74 4.81 19.35
N ASP A 243 34.52 3.85 18.87
CA ASP A 243 34.75 2.59 19.59
C ASP A 243 36.25 2.27 19.67
N ASP A 244 36.97 3.16 20.35
CA ASP A 244 38.27 2.90 20.99
C ASP A 244 38.07 2.43 22.46
N TRP A 245 36.90 1.86 22.79
CA TRP A 245 36.61 1.34 24.12
C TRP A 245 36.71 -0.19 24.14
N ALA A 246 37.93 -0.69 24.25
CA ALA A 246 38.21 -2.10 24.48
C ALA A 246 37.50 -2.61 25.75
N TRP A 247 36.37 -3.32 25.59
CA TRP A 247 35.72 -4.06 26.66
C TRP A 247 36.38 -5.45 26.81
N GLU A 248 37.18 -5.63 27.86
CA GLU A 248 37.58 -6.97 28.31
C GLU A 248 36.45 -7.60 29.13
N PRO A 249 36.03 -8.85 28.85
CA PRO A 249 34.99 -9.50 29.62
C PRO A 249 35.53 -10.00 30.97
N ASP A 250 34.99 -9.45 32.06
CA ASP A 250 35.24 -9.91 33.43
C ASP A 250 34.60 -11.30 33.67
N PRO A 251 35.36 -12.35 34.03
CA PRO A 251 34.82 -13.67 34.28
C PRO A 251 34.34 -13.79 35.72
N THR A 252 33.20 -13.19 36.06
CA THR A 252 32.51 -13.48 37.32
C THR A 252 31.31 -14.42 37.08
N PRO A 253 31.20 -15.53 37.85
CA PRO A 253 30.13 -16.50 37.65
C PRO A 253 28.79 -15.95 38.16
N LEU A 254 27.79 -15.91 37.27
CA LEU A 254 26.40 -15.59 37.58
C LEU A 254 25.77 -16.62 38.53
N THR A 255 25.87 -16.38 39.83
CA THR A 255 25.03 -17.04 40.84
C THR A 255 23.71 -16.30 40.98
N GLY A 256 22.59 -16.96 40.61
CA GLY A 256 21.29 -16.65 41.21
C GLY A 256 20.09 -16.46 40.29
N ALA A 257 19.72 -17.48 39.50
CA ALA A 257 18.31 -17.67 39.12
C ALA A 257 18.03 -19.16 38.94
N ARG A 258 17.42 -19.77 39.97
CA ARG A 258 16.97 -21.16 39.97
C ARG A 258 15.78 -21.30 39.01
N PHE A 259 16.04 -21.74 37.79
CA PHE A 259 15.02 -22.41 36.97
C PHE A 259 14.90 -23.85 37.45
N ALA A 260 13.84 -24.13 38.21
CA ALA A 260 13.47 -25.48 38.59
C ALA A 260 12.71 -26.16 37.44
N GLY A 261 13.37 -27.12 36.79
CA GLY A 261 12.78 -28.26 36.09
C GLY A 261 12.18 -27.98 34.71
N SER A 262 12.43 -28.76 33.67
CA SER A 262 13.23 -29.98 33.51
C SER A 262 13.31 -30.24 32.01
N VAL A 263 14.52 -30.28 31.47
CA VAL A 263 14.79 -30.84 30.14
C VAL A 263 14.86 -32.35 30.27
N GLY A 264 14.16 -33.07 29.38
CA GLY A 264 14.51 -34.43 28.99
C GLY A 264 13.66 -35.55 29.59
N ALA A 265 12.64 -35.98 28.85
CA ALA A 265 12.27 -37.39 28.79
C ALA A 265 11.46 -37.67 27.51
N ASP A 266 12.19 -38.14 26.50
CA ASP A 266 11.66 -39.00 25.44
C ASP A 266 10.66 -40.01 26.00
N ARG A 267 9.43 -40.02 25.46
CA ARG A 267 8.56 -41.20 25.28
C ARG A 267 7.24 -40.82 24.58
N PRO A 268 6.80 -41.60 23.57
CA PRO A 268 5.52 -41.36 22.90
C PRO A 268 4.36 -41.85 23.78
N ARG A 269 3.37 -40.98 24.03
CA ARG A 269 2.14 -41.37 24.71
C ARG A 269 1.15 -42.01 23.72
N LYS A 270 0.83 -43.29 23.96
CA LYS A 270 -0.30 -44.02 23.32
C LYS A 270 -1.64 -43.32 23.58
N PRO A 271 -2.62 -43.43 22.65
CA PRO A 271 -3.97 -42.94 22.87
C PRO A 271 -4.70 -43.83 23.88
N ARG A 272 -5.36 -43.21 24.86
CA ARG A 272 -6.25 -43.90 25.80
C ARG A 272 -7.68 -43.83 25.25
N GLU A 273 -8.17 -44.98 24.79
CA GLU A 273 -9.60 -45.24 24.67
C GLU A 273 -10.25 -45.09 26.05
N GLY A 274 -11.37 -44.37 26.10
CA GLY A 274 -12.12 -44.08 27.32
C GLY A 274 -13.53 -43.65 26.98
N ARG A 275 -14.34 -44.65 26.65
CA ARG A 275 -15.73 -44.60 26.21
C ARG A 275 -16.64 -44.47 27.45
N TRP A 276 -17.78 -43.79 27.26
CA TRP A 276 -19.00 -43.78 28.09
C TRP A 276 -19.11 -42.83 29.29
N PHE A 277 -20.00 -41.84 29.18
CA PHE A 277 -21.23 -41.81 29.99
C PHE A 277 -22.39 -41.25 29.15
N ARG A 278 -23.43 -42.07 28.96
CA ARG A 278 -24.75 -41.66 28.44
C ARG A 278 -25.47 -40.85 29.52
N ARG A 279 -26.03 -39.70 29.15
CA ARG A 279 -27.21 -39.10 29.81
C ARG A 279 -28.42 -39.32 28.92
N SER A 280 -29.41 -40.05 29.41
CA SER A 280 -30.82 -39.95 28.99
C SER A 280 -31.68 -40.65 30.05
N GLN A 281 -32.39 -39.84 30.84
CA GLN A 281 -33.87 -39.80 30.97
C GLN A 281 -34.41 -40.80 32.00
N ALA A 282 -35.14 -40.43 33.05
CA ALA A 282 -36.34 -39.58 33.17
C ALA A 282 -37.55 -40.15 32.42
N SER A 283 -38.53 -40.61 33.21
CA SER A 283 -39.88 -41.13 32.87
C SER A 283 -39.94 -42.57 32.39
#